data_AF-A0A1I2B2Z0-F1
#
_entry.id   AF-A0A1I2B2Z0-F1
#
_cell.length_a   1.000
_cell.length_b   1.000
_cell.length_c   1.000
_cell.angle_alpha   90.00
_cell.angle_beta   90.00
_cell.angle_gamma   90.00
#
_symmetry.space_group_name_H-M   'P 1'
#
loop_
_entity.id
_entity.type
_entity.pdbx_description
1 polymer ?
#
loop_
_entity_poly.entity_id
_entity_poly.type
_entity_poly.pdbx_seq_one_letter_code
_entity_poly.pdbx_strand_id
1 'polypeptide(L)'
;MNRMNWYKDGKASVKAFSSILLALPILLASCQSTEYWVVVKHQETGETYWEEEAEIGEKITISWTHSVEKTLWEDQLKVDEEGELILTQTRFQSYGAGVDHENDEKVTFKDGNVVYEDINKKLDCYQWIHSHDAEHKVTFREEHSLMKELPHHEPIEICIESR
;
A
#
# COMPACT_ATOMS: atom_id res chain seq x y z
N MET A 1 61.39 -68.34 -19.03
CA MET A 1 61.39 -69.06 -17.74
C MET A 1 61.92 -68.14 -16.65
N ASN A 2 61.14 -67.98 -15.58
CA ASN A 2 61.28 -67.02 -14.48
C ASN A 2 62.66 -66.97 -13.81
N ARG A 3 63.09 -65.76 -13.43
CA ARG A 3 63.62 -65.54 -12.07
C ARG A 3 63.04 -64.27 -11.46
N MET A 4 62.30 -64.54 -10.40
CA MET A 4 61.66 -63.65 -9.45
C MET A 4 62.74 -62.96 -8.62
N ASN A 5 62.67 -61.63 -8.49
CA ASN A 5 63.52 -60.86 -7.59
C ASN A 5 62.61 -60.17 -6.56
N TRP A 6 62.79 -60.52 -5.29
CA TRP A 6 62.13 -59.91 -4.14
C TRP A 6 63.08 -58.90 -3.52
N TYR A 7 62.64 -57.64 -3.33
CA TYR A 7 63.29 -56.74 -2.37
C TYR A 7 62.35 -55.61 -1.89
N LYS A 8 61.99 -55.76 -0.61
CA LYS A 8 61.78 -54.80 0.48
C LYS A 8 60.78 -53.62 0.38
N ASP A 9 59.92 -53.65 1.40
CA ASP A 9 59.34 -52.57 2.19
C ASP A 9 59.97 -51.18 2.06
N GLY A 10 59.10 -50.20 1.83
CA GLY A 10 59.34 -48.79 2.07
C GLY A 10 58.00 -48.09 2.34
N LYS A 11 57.67 -47.87 3.61
CA LYS A 11 56.54 -47.04 4.02
C LYS A 11 56.83 -45.58 3.63
N ALA A 12 55.96 -44.99 2.82
CA ALA A 12 55.79 -43.54 2.75
C ALA A 12 54.29 -43.25 2.74
N SER A 13 53.77 -42.91 3.93
CA SER A 13 52.52 -42.17 4.07
C SER A 13 52.71 -40.80 3.42
N VAL A 14 51.71 -40.29 2.69
CA VAL A 14 51.24 -38.89 2.78
C VAL A 14 49.99 -38.71 1.90
N LYS A 15 48.88 -38.54 2.63
CA LYS A 15 47.68 -37.71 2.37
C LYS A 15 46.84 -38.03 1.14
N ALA A 16 45.77 -38.79 1.39
CA ALA A 16 44.53 -38.68 0.63
C ALA A 16 44.09 -37.20 0.62
N PHE A 17 44.15 -36.56 -0.56
CA PHE A 17 43.40 -35.34 -0.79
C PHE A 17 41.94 -35.77 -0.92
N SER A 18 41.24 -35.81 0.22
CA SER A 18 39.79 -35.76 0.25
C SER A 18 39.41 -34.40 -0.32
N SER A 19 39.08 -34.36 -1.61
CA SER A 19 38.37 -33.24 -2.20
C SER A 19 36.97 -33.21 -1.59
N ILE A 20 36.86 -32.66 -0.39
CA ILE A 20 35.59 -32.20 0.13
C ILE A 20 35.20 -31.04 -0.79
N LEU A 21 34.34 -31.33 -1.76
CA LEU A 21 33.53 -30.32 -2.41
C LEU A 21 32.73 -29.68 -1.27
N LEU A 22 33.20 -28.55 -0.73
CA LEU A 22 32.41 -27.72 0.15
C LEU A 22 31.28 -27.20 -0.74
N ALA A 23 30.16 -27.91 -0.79
CA ALA A 23 28.90 -27.35 -1.26
C ALA A 23 28.58 -26.21 -0.28
N LEU A 24 29.07 -25.02 -0.58
CA LEU A 24 28.67 -23.79 0.08
C LEU A 24 27.20 -23.63 -0.28
N PRO A 25 26.23 -23.83 0.64
CA PRO A 25 24.90 -23.36 0.35
C PRO A 25 25.04 -21.85 0.39
N ILE A 26 25.14 -21.23 -0.79
CA ILE A 26 24.93 -19.80 -0.93
C ILE A 26 23.49 -19.61 -0.48
N LEU A 27 23.30 -19.28 0.81
CA LEU A 27 22.06 -18.73 1.29
C LEU A 27 21.89 -17.42 0.54
N LEU A 28 21.25 -17.49 -0.62
CA LEU A 28 20.55 -16.35 -1.19
C LEU A 28 19.45 -16.06 -0.18
N ALA A 29 19.75 -15.18 0.79
CA ALA A 29 18.72 -14.46 1.49
C ALA A 29 18.02 -13.63 0.41
N SER A 30 16.99 -14.21 -0.21
CA SER A 30 16.05 -13.47 -1.03
C SER A 30 15.44 -12.43 -0.11
N CYS A 31 15.94 -11.21 -0.17
CA CYS A 31 15.25 -10.06 0.33
C CYS A 31 14.01 -9.93 -0.56
N GLN A 32 12.92 -10.60 -0.19
CA GLN A 32 11.63 -10.35 -0.82
C GLN A 32 11.24 -8.95 -0.36
N SER A 33 11.36 -7.97 -1.27
CA SER A 33 10.77 -6.66 -1.05
C SER A 33 9.26 -6.85 -1.05
N THR A 34 8.60 -6.49 0.04
CA THR A 34 7.14 -6.43 0.07
C THR A 34 6.68 -5.36 -0.91
N GLU A 35 5.83 -5.76 -1.86
CA GLU A 35 5.20 -4.84 -2.80
C GLU A 35 3.84 -4.43 -2.24
N TYR A 36 3.51 -3.14 -2.30
CA TYR A 36 2.21 -2.64 -1.86
C TYR A 36 1.35 -2.27 -3.06
N TRP A 37 0.05 -2.49 -2.93
CA TRP A 37 -0.92 -2.25 -3.99
C TRP A 37 -2.10 -1.48 -3.44
N VAL A 38 -2.51 -0.42 -4.13
CA VAL A 38 -3.81 0.22 -3.88
C VAL A 38 -4.84 -0.59 -4.64
N VAL A 39 -5.87 -1.07 -3.94
CA VAL A 39 -6.91 -1.91 -4.52
C VAL A 39 -8.27 -1.27 -4.28
N VAL A 40 -9.01 -1.02 -5.36
CA VAL A 40 -10.40 -0.58 -5.31
C VAL A 40 -11.30 -1.78 -5.59
N LYS A 41 -12.14 -2.12 -4.63
CA LYS A 41 -12.98 -3.33 -4.71
C LYS A 41 -14.34 -3.15 -4.06
N HIS A 42 -15.24 -4.07 -4.36
CA HIS A 42 -16.51 -4.18 -3.70
C HIS A 42 -16.33 -4.74 -2.28
N GLN A 43 -16.96 -4.11 -1.28
CA GLN A 43 -16.79 -4.47 0.14
C GLN A 43 -17.25 -5.91 0.45
N GLU A 44 -18.39 -6.32 -0.09
CA GLU A 44 -18.96 -7.64 0.21
C GLU A 44 -18.45 -8.78 -0.69
N THR A 45 -18.40 -8.57 -2.02
CA THR A 45 -18.03 -9.61 -2.97
C THR A 45 -16.53 -9.76 -3.16
N GLY A 46 -15.74 -8.73 -2.81
CA GLY A 46 -14.31 -8.67 -3.09
C GLY A 46 -13.98 -8.49 -4.58
N GLU A 47 -14.97 -8.22 -5.45
CA GLU A 47 -14.73 -7.94 -6.87
C GLU A 47 -13.81 -6.71 -6.99
N THR A 48 -12.65 -6.89 -7.62
CA THR A 48 -11.67 -5.83 -7.82
C THR A 48 -11.99 -5.06 -9.10
N TYR A 49 -12.14 -3.75 -8.98
CA TYR A 49 -12.41 -2.85 -10.10
C TYR A 49 -11.12 -2.20 -10.63
N TRP A 50 -10.15 -1.97 -9.75
CA TRP A 50 -8.87 -1.39 -10.11
C TRP A 50 -7.80 -1.75 -9.08
N GLU A 51 -6.57 -1.93 -9.54
CA GLU A 51 -5.40 -2.08 -8.69
C GLU A 51 -4.17 -1.46 -9.35
N GLU A 52 -3.30 -0.85 -8.55
CA GLU A 52 -2.01 -0.32 -9.01
C GLU A 52 -0.96 -0.46 -7.90
N GLU A 53 0.30 -0.72 -8.28
CA GLU A 53 1.42 -0.74 -7.36
C GLU A 53 1.64 0.64 -6.73
N ALA A 54 1.83 0.66 -5.41
CA ALA A 54 2.08 1.85 -4.62
C ALA A 54 3.39 1.76 -3.84
N GLU A 55 4.01 2.93 -3.70
CA GLU A 55 5.16 3.13 -2.85
C GLU A 55 4.72 3.75 -1.52
N ILE A 56 5.56 3.58 -0.50
CA ILE A 56 5.41 4.26 0.79
C ILE A 56 5.36 5.77 0.57
N GLY A 57 4.40 6.44 1.21
CA GLY A 57 4.21 7.89 1.10
C GLY A 57 3.37 8.34 -0.08
N GLU A 58 2.96 7.44 -0.98
CA GLU A 58 2.02 7.75 -2.06
C GLU A 58 0.69 8.28 -1.50
N LYS A 59 0.09 9.21 -2.24
CA LYS A 59 -1.14 9.90 -1.85
C LYS A 59 -2.31 9.44 -2.71
N ILE A 60 -3.45 9.26 -2.05
CA ILE A 60 -4.73 8.97 -2.69
C ILE A 60 -5.70 10.05 -2.26
N THR A 61 -6.34 10.72 -3.21
CA THR A 61 -7.35 11.74 -2.91
C THR A 61 -8.72 11.23 -3.32
N ILE A 62 -9.67 11.28 -2.38
CA ILE A 62 -11.06 10.92 -2.63
C ILE A 62 -11.89 12.18 -2.50
N SER A 63 -12.67 12.53 -3.51
CA SER A 63 -13.53 13.72 -3.49
C SER A 63 -14.95 13.38 -3.93
N TRP A 64 -15.93 14.06 -3.36
CA TRP A 64 -17.34 13.88 -3.68
C TRP A 64 -18.15 15.12 -3.33
N THR A 65 -19.31 15.27 -3.98
CA THR A 65 -20.32 16.28 -3.63
C THR A 65 -21.24 15.73 -2.55
N HIS A 66 -21.21 16.31 -1.35
CA HIS A 66 -22.05 15.87 -0.23
C HIS A 66 -23.53 16.15 -0.52
N SER A 67 -24.38 15.14 -0.32
CA SER A 67 -25.75 15.14 -0.83
C SER A 67 -26.66 16.18 -0.18
N VAL A 68 -26.43 16.50 1.10
CA VAL A 68 -27.23 17.45 1.87
C VAL A 68 -26.75 18.89 1.64
N GLU A 69 -25.44 19.11 1.79
CA GLU A 69 -24.85 20.45 1.75
C GLU A 69 -24.58 20.91 0.32
N LYS A 70 -24.54 19.98 -0.65
CA LYS A 70 -24.16 20.22 -2.05
C LYS A 70 -22.79 20.89 -2.17
N THR A 71 -21.89 20.54 -1.27
CA THR A 71 -20.52 21.04 -1.18
C THR A 71 -19.52 19.96 -1.56
N LEU A 72 -18.38 20.36 -2.11
CA LEU A 72 -17.27 19.47 -2.37
C LEU A 72 -16.60 19.09 -1.04
N TRP A 73 -16.43 17.79 -0.85
CA TRP A 73 -15.63 17.18 0.19
C TRP A 73 -14.42 16.49 -0.44
N GLU A 74 -13.29 16.52 0.25
CA GLU A 74 -12.04 15.89 -0.17
C GLU A 74 -11.34 15.27 1.04
N ASP A 75 -11.06 13.98 0.96
CA ASP A 75 -10.20 13.24 1.87
C ASP A 75 -8.87 12.92 1.21
N GLN A 76 -7.77 13.19 1.92
CA GLN A 76 -6.42 12.82 1.51
C GLN A 76 -5.90 11.68 2.36
N LEU A 77 -5.61 10.57 1.69
CA LEU A 77 -5.05 9.37 2.25
C LEU A 77 -3.58 9.24 1.86
N LYS A 78 -2.83 8.46 2.64
CA LYS A 78 -1.42 8.16 2.39
C LYS A 78 -1.11 6.72 2.76
N VAL A 79 -0.21 6.07 2.02
CA VAL A 79 0.43 4.81 2.45
C VAL A 79 1.52 5.15 3.48
N ASP A 80 1.41 4.64 4.71
CA ASP A 80 2.44 4.87 5.73
C ASP A 80 3.63 3.91 5.62
N GLU A 81 4.60 4.05 6.52
CA GLU A 81 5.85 3.27 6.52
C GLU A 81 5.63 1.77 6.77
N GLU A 82 4.51 1.40 7.36
CA GLU A 82 4.09 0.03 7.60
C GLU A 82 3.25 -0.55 6.45
N GLY A 83 2.96 0.25 5.41
CA GLY A 83 2.08 -0.14 4.32
C GLY A 83 0.59 -0.05 4.67
N GLU A 84 0.23 0.71 5.70
CA GLU A 84 -1.16 0.93 6.11
C GLU A 84 -1.74 2.19 5.46
N LEU A 85 -3.06 2.24 5.33
CA LEU A 85 -3.76 3.40 4.79
C LEU A 85 -4.05 4.41 5.91
N ILE A 86 -3.59 5.64 5.76
CA ILE A 86 -3.79 6.72 6.74
C ILE A 86 -4.63 7.83 6.16
N LEU A 87 -5.71 8.22 6.84
CA LEU A 87 -6.38 9.49 6.59
C LEU A 87 -5.59 10.63 7.23
N THR A 88 -5.12 11.56 6.39
CA THR A 88 -4.24 12.66 6.80
C THR A 88 -4.96 14.00 6.87
N GLN A 89 -5.88 14.25 5.95
CA GLN A 89 -6.62 15.51 5.86
C GLN A 89 -8.04 15.26 5.34
N THR A 90 -9.00 16.01 5.89
CA THR A 90 -10.35 16.14 5.35
C THR A 90 -10.64 17.62 5.10
N ARG A 91 -11.15 17.96 3.93
CA ARG A 91 -11.47 19.33 3.52
C ARG A 91 -12.89 19.40 2.97
N PHE A 92 -13.65 20.41 3.37
CA PHE A 92 -14.97 20.68 2.81
C PHE A 92 -15.35 22.15 2.87
N GLN A 93 -16.24 22.58 1.97
CA GLN A 93 -16.78 23.94 2.00
C GLN A 93 -17.84 24.08 3.09
N SER A 94 -17.76 25.12 3.91
CA SER A 94 -18.78 25.44 4.91
C SER A 94 -19.54 26.70 4.51
N TYR A 95 -20.84 26.55 4.23
CA TYR A 95 -21.78 27.65 4.02
C TYR A 95 -22.73 27.76 5.22
N GLY A 96 -22.23 28.12 6.41
CA GLY A 96 -23.06 28.22 7.61
C GLY A 96 -22.45 29.01 8.77
N ALA A 97 -23.29 29.69 9.54
CA ALA A 97 -22.93 30.37 10.78
C ALA A 97 -23.11 29.40 11.96
N GLY A 98 -22.03 28.73 12.39
CA GLY A 98 -22.11 27.89 13.60
C GLY A 98 -21.15 26.70 13.69
N VAL A 99 -20.04 26.66 12.96
CA VAL A 99 -18.97 25.72 13.34
C VAL A 99 -18.39 26.26 14.63
N ASP A 100 -18.60 25.61 15.78
CA ASP A 100 -18.00 26.09 17.04
C ASP A 100 -16.47 26.11 16.90
N HIS A 101 -15.88 27.29 17.09
CA HIS A 101 -14.53 27.66 16.63
C HIS A 101 -13.45 27.63 17.71
N GLU A 102 -13.70 27.03 18.88
CA GLU A 102 -12.76 27.12 20.00
C GLU A 102 -12.20 25.74 20.36
N ASN A 103 -10.91 25.55 20.07
CA ASN A 103 -9.98 24.58 20.69
C ASN A 103 -9.56 23.33 19.91
N ASP A 104 -9.66 23.28 18.58
CA ASP A 104 -8.95 22.24 17.83
C ASP A 104 -7.85 22.86 16.97
N GLU A 105 -6.60 22.78 17.45
CA GLU A 105 -5.40 23.31 16.77
C GLU A 105 -5.21 22.74 15.35
N LYS A 106 -5.92 21.65 15.05
CA LYS A 106 -5.88 20.91 13.79
C LYS A 106 -6.90 21.38 12.75
N VAL A 107 -7.78 22.33 13.09
CA VAL A 107 -8.80 22.86 12.18
C VAL A 107 -8.36 24.22 11.67
N THR A 108 -8.20 24.33 10.34
CA THR A 108 -7.90 25.60 9.68
C THR A 108 -9.00 26.00 8.71
N PHE A 109 -9.20 27.31 8.58
CA PHE A 109 -10.09 27.89 7.59
C PHE A 109 -9.24 28.48 6.46
N LYS A 110 -9.32 27.89 5.27
CA LYS A 110 -8.54 28.29 4.10
C LYS A 110 -9.47 28.44 2.89
N ASP A 111 -9.56 29.65 2.35
CA ASP A 111 -10.31 29.98 1.13
C ASP A 111 -11.78 29.51 1.14
N GLY A 112 -12.48 29.69 2.26
CA GLY A 112 -13.89 29.27 2.43
C GLY A 112 -14.08 27.77 2.70
N ASN A 113 -12.99 27.02 2.88
CA ASN A 113 -13.01 25.63 3.29
C ASN A 113 -12.66 25.47 4.76
N VAL A 114 -13.31 24.52 5.41
CA VAL A 114 -12.85 23.90 6.66
C VAL A 114 -11.87 22.81 6.28
N VAL A 115 -10.71 22.81 6.92
CA VAL A 115 -9.66 21.82 6.69
C VAL A 115 -9.25 21.23 8.04
N TYR A 116 -9.47 19.94 8.19
CA TYR A 116 -8.92 19.13 9.28
C TYR A 116 -7.59 18.57 8.80
N GLU A 117 -6.49 19.03 9.39
CA GLU A 117 -5.13 18.55 9.11
C GLU A 117 -4.66 17.60 10.23
N ASP A 118 -3.59 16.84 10.00
CA ASP A 118 -2.96 15.97 11.01
C ASP A 118 -3.92 14.97 11.70
N ILE A 119 -4.88 14.44 10.94
CA ILE A 119 -5.85 13.45 11.42
C ILE A 119 -5.13 12.16 11.85
N ASN A 120 -4.16 11.71 11.03
CA ASN A 120 -3.30 10.54 11.30
C ASN A 120 -4.08 9.28 11.72
N LYS A 121 -5.25 9.06 11.12
CA LYS A 121 -6.11 7.91 11.44
C LYS A 121 -5.76 6.73 10.55
N LYS A 122 -5.29 5.63 11.16
CA LYS A 122 -5.13 4.32 10.52
C LYS A 122 -6.49 3.76 10.10
N LEU A 123 -6.57 3.26 8.88
CA LEU A 123 -7.74 2.64 8.28
C LEU A 123 -7.33 1.27 7.71
N ASP A 124 -8.15 0.25 7.97
CA ASP A 124 -8.00 -1.04 7.27
C ASP A 124 -8.29 -0.85 5.78
N CYS A 125 -9.42 -0.21 5.49
CA CYS A 125 -9.82 0.27 4.17
C CYS A 125 -10.60 1.58 4.31
N TYR A 126 -10.55 2.43 3.29
CA TYR A 126 -11.44 3.58 3.16
C TYR A 126 -12.72 3.15 2.44
N GLN A 127 -13.88 3.31 3.09
CA GLN A 127 -15.16 2.75 2.63
C GLN A 127 -16.16 3.85 2.31
N TRP A 128 -16.93 3.69 1.22
CA TRP A 128 -18.02 4.58 0.87
C TRP A 128 -19.11 3.87 0.05
N ILE A 129 -20.27 4.51 -0.09
CA ILE A 129 -21.30 4.09 -1.05
C ILE A 129 -21.09 4.89 -2.33
N HIS A 130 -20.66 4.23 -3.41
CA HIS A 130 -20.38 4.91 -4.65
C HIS A 130 -21.69 5.36 -5.30
N SER A 131 -21.79 6.65 -5.61
CA SER A 131 -22.92 7.22 -6.34
C SER A 131 -22.41 8.14 -7.44
N HIS A 132 -23.00 7.97 -8.63
CA HIS A 132 -22.75 8.83 -9.78
C HIS A 132 -23.34 10.24 -9.58
N ASP A 133 -24.33 10.39 -8.70
CA ASP A 133 -24.95 11.69 -8.37
C ASP A 133 -24.06 12.54 -7.45
N ALA A 134 -23.18 11.88 -6.69
CA ALA A 134 -22.25 12.54 -5.79
C ALA A 134 -20.89 12.82 -6.45
N GLU A 135 -20.74 12.57 -7.76
CA GLU A 135 -19.53 12.88 -8.53
C GLU A 135 -18.24 12.36 -7.87
N HIS A 136 -18.28 11.15 -7.29
CA HIS A 136 -17.12 10.58 -6.60
C HIS A 136 -15.92 10.47 -7.55
N LYS A 137 -14.78 10.95 -7.08
CA LYS A 137 -13.49 10.86 -7.76
C LYS A 137 -12.43 10.33 -6.81
N VAL A 138 -11.79 9.24 -7.23
CA VAL A 138 -10.54 8.74 -6.65
C VAL A 138 -9.41 9.25 -7.54
N THR A 139 -8.39 9.90 -6.99
CA THR A 139 -7.21 10.37 -7.71
C THR A 139 -5.98 9.70 -7.13
N PHE A 140 -5.19 9.04 -7.98
CA PHE A 140 -3.89 8.46 -7.65
C PHE A 140 -2.85 8.92 -8.67
N ARG A 141 -1.68 9.38 -8.21
CA ARG A 141 -0.58 9.92 -9.04
C ARG A 141 -1.00 10.97 -10.09
N GLU A 142 -1.96 11.83 -9.73
CA GLU A 142 -2.53 12.88 -10.60
C GLU A 142 -3.17 12.41 -11.92
N GLU A 143 -3.26 11.10 -12.19
CA GLU A 143 -3.59 10.57 -13.52
C GLU A 143 -4.87 9.71 -13.53
N HIS A 144 -5.11 8.90 -12.50
CA HIS A 144 -6.20 7.91 -12.51
C HIS A 144 -7.48 8.42 -11.85
N SER A 145 -8.62 8.28 -12.52
CA SER A 145 -9.93 8.75 -12.05
C SER A 145 -11.04 7.74 -12.35
N LEU A 146 -11.46 6.97 -11.33
CA LEU A 146 -12.36 5.80 -11.47
C LEU A 146 -13.88 6.12 -11.46
N MET A 147 -14.28 7.37 -11.70
CA MET A 147 -15.66 7.83 -11.42
C MET A 147 -16.78 7.07 -12.12
N LYS A 148 -16.56 6.65 -13.38
CA LYS A 148 -17.60 6.08 -14.25
C LYS A 148 -17.54 4.57 -14.36
N GLU A 149 -16.46 3.97 -13.85
CA GLU A 149 -16.17 2.55 -13.98
C GLU A 149 -16.73 1.76 -12.79
N LEU A 150 -17.00 2.44 -11.67
CA LEU A 150 -17.56 1.85 -10.46
C LEU A 150 -19.09 1.77 -10.52
N PRO A 151 -19.68 0.69 -9.97
CA PRO A 151 -21.11 0.48 -10.00
C PRO A 151 -21.86 1.48 -9.10
N HIS A 152 -23.06 1.87 -9.55
CA HIS A 152 -23.89 2.87 -8.89
C HIS A 152 -24.61 2.28 -7.68
N HIS A 153 -24.60 3.01 -6.56
CA HIS A 153 -25.22 2.63 -5.28
C HIS A 153 -24.66 1.36 -4.64
N GLU A 154 -23.40 1.05 -4.92
CA GLU A 154 -22.73 -0.11 -4.33
C GLU A 154 -21.71 0.28 -3.26
N PRO A 155 -21.46 -0.59 -2.27
CA PRO A 155 -20.45 -0.39 -1.25
C PRO A 155 -19.05 -0.67 -1.81
N ILE A 156 -18.26 0.38 -1.98
CA ILE A 156 -16.90 0.32 -2.52
C ILE A 156 -15.89 0.65 -1.43
N GLU A 157 -14.70 0.06 -1.52
CA GLU A 157 -13.59 0.40 -0.64
C GLU A 157 -12.26 0.51 -1.39
N ILE A 158 -11.34 1.25 -0.77
CA ILE A 158 -9.93 1.32 -1.14
C ILE A 158 -9.12 0.75 0.01
N CYS A 159 -8.28 -0.23 -0.29
CA CYS A 159 -7.39 -0.87 0.68
C CYS A 159 -5.94 -0.84 0.17
N ILE A 160 -4.99 -1.02 1.09
CA ILE A 160 -3.62 -1.38 0.74
C ILE A 160 -3.43 -2.88 0.96
N GLU A 161 -2.91 -3.57 -0.04
CA GLU A 161 -2.60 -5.00 0.02
C GLU A 161 -1.10 -5.23 -0.20
N SER A 162 -0.48 -6.05 0.65
CA SER A 162 0.91 -6.48 0.51
C SER A 162 0.99 -7.78 -0.32
N ARG A 163 1.89 -7.82 -1.31
CA ARG A 163 2.14 -9.00 -2.16
C ARG A 163 3.57 -9.54 -1.98
#